data_AF-A0A844AJQ2-F1
#
_entry.id   AF-A0A844AJQ2-F1
#
_cell.length_a   1.000
_cell.length_b   1.000
_cell.length_c   1.000
_cell.angle_alpha   90.00
_cell.angle_beta   90.00
_cell.angle_gamma   90.00
#
_symmetry.space_group_name_H-M   'P 1'
#
loop_
_entity.id
_entity.type
_entity.pdbx_description
1 polymer ?
#
loop_
_entity_poly.entity_id
_entity_poly.type
_entity_poly.pdbx_seq_one_letter_code
_entity_poly.pdbx_strand_id
1 'polypeptide(L)'
;MPTLSTGEHSLELRWSDGTCAKLPYIWLRDTDPSGFHPQTGERIFELTSVAIDITPDHVELRDDLLLLTWPGSETPSEFELSWLKTHRPGQRRSDPADVPAHIWRADLGADGVPRHPAKTVLASGEGLANWLRDTKKYGLAIVTGLANSTDAGTDIARRIAHLRETNFGLTFEVMSKPDPNNLAYTSVALPLHTDLTNQELPPGFQFLHCLANEAEGGGSTFCDGVAVAENLRADDPEAFDILTTVSVPFRFQDKDTDIRSRKTLIVLDGDGRVDEICFNAHIADIVDLDPDLMVPFYRAYQKFMGMLRDPAYVISLRLSGGEMVVFDNRRVLHGRESFDPTTGFRHLHGCYVDRGDWDSRLRVLARESE
;
A
#
# COMPACT_ATOMS: atom_id res chain seq x y z
N MET A 1 -14.81 -12.33 37.03
CA MET A 1 -13.41 -11.85 37.15
C MET A 1 -12.50 -12.84 36.46
N PRO A 2 -11.45 -12.38 35.77
CA PRO A 2 -10.46 -13.27 35.18
C PRO A 2 -9.72 -14.06 36.27
N THR A 3 -9.20 -15.23 35.90
CA THR A 3 -8.32 -16.02 36.76
C THR A 3 -6.87 -15.81 36.35
N LEU A 4 -5.98 -15.74 37.33
CA LEU A 4 -4.54 -15.55 37.17
C LEU A 4 -3.79 -16.79 37.67
N SER A 5 -2.77 -17.22 36.92
CA SER A 5 -1.76 -18.18 37.39
C SER A 5 -0.37 -17.70 37.00
N THR A 6 0.57 -17.72 37.94
CA THR A 6 1.95 -17.32 37.72
C THR A 6 2.83 -18.52 37.36
N GLY A 7 3.80 -18.31 36.48
CA GLY A 7 4.86 -19.25 36.15
C GLY A 7 6.24 -18.61 36.31
N GLU A 8 7.28 -19.33 35.89
CA GLU A 8 8.69 -18.90 36.05
C GLU A 8 9.04 -17.66 35.21
N HIS A 9 8.58 -17.59 33.96
CA HIS A 9 8.93 -16.50 33.04
C HIS A 9 7.73 -15.73 32.47
N SER A 10 6.53 -16.09 32.91
CA SER A 10 5.28 -15.52 32.43
C SER A 10 4.16 -15.77 33.41
N LEU A 11 3.09 -14.98 33.32
CA LEU A 11 1.80 -15.29 33.92
C LEU A 11 0.77 -15.63 32.84
N GLU A 12 -0.30 -16.30 33.25
CA GLU A 12 -1.45 -16.57 32.40
C GLU A 12 -2.70 -15.89 32.97
N LEU A 13 -3.40 -15.15 32.11
CA LEU A 13 -4.72 -14.60 32.39
C LEU A 13 -5.77 -15.35 31.58
N ARG A 14 -6.87 -15.71 32.23
CA ARG A 14 -8.04 -16.31 31.60
C ARG A 14 -9.28 -15.49 31.93
N TRP A 15 -9.89 -14.89 30.91
CA TRP A 15 -11.11 -14.11 31.02
C TRP A 15 -12.36 -15.00 31.04
N SER A 16 -13.48 -14.44 31.51
CA SER A 16 -14.75 -15.17 31.66
C SER A 16 -15.37 -15.63 30.33
N ASP A 17 -14.99 -15.02 29.21
CA ASP A 17 -15.42 -15.43 27.87
C ASP A 17 -14.56 -16.55 27.27
N GLY A 18 -13.65 -17.12 28.05
CA GLY A 18 -12.74 -18.18 27.61
C GLY A 18 -11.47 -17.70 26.92
N THR A 19 -11.31 -16.38 26.71
CA THR A 19 -10.04 -15.83 26.21
C THR A 19 -8.92 -16.16 27.19
N CYS A 20 -7.75 -16.56 26.67
CA CYS A 20 -6.54 -16.77 27.46
C CYS A 20 -5.37 -16.01 26.86
N ALA A 21 -4.49 -15.52 27.71
CA ALA A 21 -3.24 -14.90 27.30
C ALA A 21 -2.10 -15.37 28.20
N LYS A 22 -1.03 -15.86 27.58
CA LYS A 22 0.26 -16.05 28.24
C LYS A 22 1.05 -14.75 28.07
N LEU A 23 1.41 -14.12 29.18
CA LEU A 23 2.02 -12.80 29.24
C LEU A 23 3.45 -12.95 29.81
N PRO A 24 4.50 -12.94 28.95
CA PRO A 24 5.89 -12.99 29.41
C PRO A 24 6.22 -11.79 30.30
N TYR A 25 6.95 -12.03 31.39
CA TYR A 25 7.29 -10.95 32.32
C TYR A 25 8.16 -9.87 31.67
N ILE A 26 9.11 -10.26 30.82
CA ILE A 26 9.92 -9.29 30.07
C ILE A 26 9.06 -8.39 29.15
N TRP A 27 8.00 -8.93 28.54
CA TRP A 27 7.09 -8.17 27.70
C TRP A 27 6.23 -7.21 28.52
N LEU A 28 5.73 -7.66 29.68
CA LEU A 28 5.02 -6.81 30.63
C LEU A 28 5.94 -5.69 31.12
N ARG A 29 7.19 -5.99 31.48
CA ARG A 29 8.14 -4.97 31.94
C ARG A 29 8.44 -3.94 30.85
N ASP A 30 8.71 -4.41 29.63
CA ASP A 30 8.99 -3.54 28.48
C ASP A 30 7.78 -2.69 28.08
N THR A 31 6.56 -3.18 28.28
CA THR A 31 5.32 -2.51 27.85
C THR A 31 4.57 -1.87 29.01
N ASP A 32 5.23 -1.68 30.15
CA ASP A 32 4.70 -0.92 31.29
C ASP A 32 4.26 0.48 30.81
N PRO A 33 3.00 0.91 31.05
CA PRO A 33 2.54 2.24 30.66
C PRO A 33 3.40 3.39 31.18
N SER A 34 4.02 3.23 32.36
CA SER A 34 4.95 4.22 32.93
C SER A 34 6.28 4.31 32.17
N GLY A 35 6.60 3.29 31.36
CA GLY A 35 7.76 3.24 30.48
C GLY A 35 7.60 4.02 29.18
N PHE A 36 6.49 4.74 29.00
CA PHE A 36 6.23 5.60 27.84
C PHE A 36 6.10 7.06 28.26
N HIS A 37 6.64 7.96 27.43
CA HIS A 37 6.49 9.40 27.66
C HIS A 37 5.00 9.80 27.54
N PRO A 38 4.42 10.49 28.54
CA PRO A 38 2.97 10.66 28.68
C PRO A 38 2.31 11.48 27.55
N GLN A 39 3.08 12.26 26.79
CA GLN A 39 2.55 13.09 25.70
C GLN A 39 2.80 12.49 24.31
N THR A 40 3.95 11.86 24.11
CA THR A 40 4.37 11.38 22.78
C THR A 40 4.05 9.90 22.59
N GLY A 41 3.91 9.14 23.68
CA GLY A 41 3.78 7.69 23.63
C GLY A 41 5.07 6.99 23.19
N GLU A 42 6.20 7.70 23.15
CA GLU A 42 7.50 7.12 22.84
C GLU A 42 8.05 6.37 24.06
N ARG A 43 8.81 5.29 23.82
CA ARG A 43 9.44 4.52 24.89
C ARG A 43 10.53 5.37 25.56
N ILE A 44 10.49 5.41 26.88
CA ILE A 44 11.54 5.97 27.74
C ILE A 44 12.14 4.90 28.67
N PHE A 45 11.48 3.75 28.79
CA PHE A 45 12.04 2.61 29.48
C PHE A 45 13.14 1.96 28.65
N GLU A 46 14.30 1.74 29.28
CA GLU A 46 15.41 1.07 28.63
C GLU A 46 15.40 -0.43 28.91
N LEU A 47 15.10 -1.22 27.89
CA LEU A 47 15.00 -2.68 28.00
C LEU A 47 16.29 -3.32 28.54
N THR A 48 17.45 -2.74 28.23
CA THR A 48 18.76 -3.22 28.70
C THR A 48 19.04 -2.92 30.18
N SER A 49 18.17 -2.13 30.84
CA SER A 49 18.29 -1.84 32.28
C SER A 49 17.81 -2.99 33.18
N VAL A 50 17.19 -4.01 32.60
CA VAL A 50 16.67 -5.19 33.32
C VAL A 50 17.23 -6.48 32.75
N ALA A 51 17.23 -7.54 33.57
CA ALA A 51 17.58 -8.88 33.12
C ALA A 51 16.46 -9.45 32.22
N ILE A 52 16.83 -10.27 31.24
CA ILE A 52 15.87 -10.86 30.28
C ILE A 52 14.88 -11.81 30.96
N ASP A 53 15.30 -12.41 32.08
CA ASP A 53 14.55 -13.33 32.93
C ASP A 53 13.91 -12.62 34.14
N ILE A 54 13.76 -11.29 34.10
CA ILE A 54 13.12 -10.51 35.17
C ILE A 54 11.76 -11.11 35.57
N THR A 55 11.58 -11.29 36.87
CA THR A 55 10.33 -11.73 37.48
C THR A 55 9.83 -10.66 38.47
N PRO A 56 8.51 -10.41 38.54
CA PRO A 56 7.96 -9.55 39.58
C PRO A 56 8.07 -10.20 40.96
N ASP A 57 8.31 -9.40 42.00
CA ASP A 57 8.25 -9.84 43.41
C ASP A 57 6.81 -10.12 43.83
N HIS A 58 5.86 -9.34 43.30
CA HIS A 58 4.44 -9.48 43.60
C HIS A 58 3.58 -9.31 42.34
N VAL A 59 2.53 -10.13 42.25
CA VAL A 59 1.52 -10.08 41.19
C VAL A 59 0.14 -10.10 41.85
N GLU A 60 -0.71 -9.14 41.50
CA GLU A 60 -2.04 -9.01 42.08
C GLU A 60 -3.07 -8.63 41.00
N LEU A 61 -4.26 -9.22 41.08
CA LEU A 61 -5.44 -8.70 40.38
C LEU A 61 -6.24 -7.84 41.35
N ARG A 62 -6.46 -6.58 40.99
CA ARG A 62 -7.28 -5.63 41.76
C ARG A 62 -8.27 -4.97 40.82
N ASP A 63 -9.56 -5.24 41.04
CA ASP A 63 -10.65 -4.77 40.17
C ASP A 63 -10.41 -5.17 38.69
N ASP A 64 -10.28 -4.19 37.80
CA ASP A 64 -10.01 -4.36 36.37
C ASP A 64 -8.52 -4.18 36.01
N LEU A 65 -7.62 -4.23 37.00
CA LEU A 65 -6.18 -4.06 36.84
C LEU A 65 -5.38 -5.33 37.18
N LEU A 66 -4.31 -5.54 36.41
CA LEU A 66 -3.17 -6.37 36.80
C LEU A 66 -2.07 -5.46 37.35
N LEU A 67 -1.64 -5.74 38.58
CA LEU A 67 -0.56 -5.04 39.28
C LEU A 67 0.68 -5.93 39.35
N LEU A 68 1.84 -5.36 38.99
CA LEU A 68 3.14 -6.05 39.00
C LEU A 68 4.18 -5.21 39.74
N THR A 69 4.66 -5.69 40.89
CA THR A 69 5.76 -5.05 41.61
C THR A 69 7.07 -5.71 41.21
N TRP A 70 7.98 -4.94 40.62
CA TRP A 70 9.28 -5.43 40.14
C TRP A 70 10.37 -5.28 41.20
N PRO A 71 11.45 -6.10 41.14
CA PRO A 71 12.59 -6.00 42.04
C PRO A 71 13.13 -4.58 42.14
N GLY A 72 13.19 -4.04 43.36
CA GLY A 72 13.71 -2.70 43.64
C GLY A 72 12.78 -1.53 43.25
N SER A 73 11.52 -1.80 42.90
CA SER A 73 10.51 -0.77 42.63
C SER A 73 9.43 -0.76 43.70
N GLU A 74 9.13 0.41 44.28
CA GLU A 74 8.03 0.58 45.23
C GLU A 74 6.68 0.80 44.55
N THR A 75 6.69 1.26 43.29
CA THR A 75 5.48 1.54 42.52
C THR A 75 5.21 0.36 41.58
N PRO A 76 4.02 -0.26 41.65
CA PRO A 76 3.66 -1.34 40.74
C PRO A 76 3.39 -0.80 39.33
N SER A 77 3.72 -1.59 38.31
CA SER A 77 3.15 -1.39 36.97
C SER A 77 1.67 -1.73 37.00
N GLU A 78 0.84 -0.89 36.40
CA GLU A 78 -0.60 -1.08 36.35
C GLU A 78 -1.06 -1.32 34.91
N PHE A 79 -1.77 -2.42 34.67
CA PHE A 79 -2.29 -2.76 33.35
C PHE A 79 -3.80 -2.96 33.40
N GLU A 80 -4.53 -2.25 32.55
CA GLU A 80 -5.94 -2.55 32.32
C GLU A 80 -6.12 -3.94 31.70
N LEU A 81 -6.99 -4.75 32.28
CA LEU A 81 -7.28 -6.10 31.79
C LEU A 81 -7.89 -6.09 30.39
N SER A 82 -8.63 -5.04 30.02
CA SER A 82 -9.14 -4.80 28.67
C SER A 82 -7.99 -4.54 27.68
N TRP A 83 -7.01 -3.71 28.08
CA TRP A 83 -5.84 -3.41 27.28
C TRP A 83 -4.98 -4.66 27.06
N LEU A 84 -4.71 -5.43 28.12
CA LEU A 84 -3.97 -6.69 28.02
C LEU A 84 -4.67 -7.70 27.12
N LYS A 85 -6.01 -7.79 27.21
CA LYS A 85 -6.79 -8.64 26.34
C LYS A 85 -6.60 -8.24 24.87
N THR A 86 -6.67 -6.95 24.55
CA THR A 86 -6.54 -6.45 23.16
C THR A 86 -5.11 -6.57 22.61
N HIS A 87 -4.09 -6.39 23.44
CA HIS A 87 -2.68 -6.32 23.02
C HIS A 87 -1.87 -7.58 23.33
N ARG A 88 -2.56 -8.69 23.66
CA ARG A 88 -1.91 -9.93 24.09
C ARG A 88 -0.90 -10.46 23.07
N PRO A 89 0.28 -10.94 23.51
CA PRO A 89 1.27 -11.59 22.65
C PRO A 89 0.67 -12.76 21.85
N GLY A 90 1.17 -12.94 20.62
CA GLY A 90 0.69 -13.97 19.70
C GLY A 90 -0.52 -13.56 18.88
N GLN A 91 -1.08 -12.37 19.09
CA GLN A 91 -2.13 -11.80 18.25
C GLN A 91 -1.69 -10.46 17.67
N ARG A 92 -1.73 -10.33 16.34
CA ARG A 92 -1.53 -9.02 15.68
C ARG A 92 -2.67 -8.09 16.09
N ARG A 93 -2.33 -6.85 16.42
CA ARG A 93 -3.31 -5.79 16.71
C ARG A 93 -4.20 -5.58 15.48
N SER A 94 -5.50 -5.41 15.70
CA SER A 94 -6.41 -5.01 14.63
C SER A 94 -5.97 -3.68 14.03
N ASP A 95 -5.84 -3.62 12.71
CA ASP A 95 -5.46 -2.42 11.99
C ASP A 95 -6.57 -2.02 11.02
N PRO A 96 -7.26 -0.89 11.22
CA PRO A 96 -8.28 -0.40 10.30
C PRO A 96 -7.79 -0.17 8.87
N ALA A 97 -6.48 -0.02 8.67
CA ALA A 97 -5.87 0.10 7.35
C ALA A 97 -5.51 -1.26 6.72
N ASP A 98 -5.57 -2.37 7.46
CA ASP A 98 -5.42 -3.72 6.90
C ASP A 98 -6.71 -4.14 6.20
N VAL A 99 -6.96 -3.52 5.04
CA VAL A 99 -8.15 -3.74 4.22
C VAL A 99 -7.93 -4.96 3.32
N PRO A 100 -8.73 -6.04 3.44
CA PRO A 100 -8.60 -7.20 2.58
C PRO A 100 -8.80 -6.85 1.11
N ALA A 101 -7.86 -7.28 0.27
CA ALA A 101 -7.93 -7.07 -1.17
C ALA A 101 -9.08 -7.88 -1.80
N HIS A 102 -9.79 -7.25 -2.73
CA HIS A 102 -10.63 -7.95 -3.70
C HIS A 102 -9.82 -8.10 -4.98
N ILE A 103 -9.36 -9.31 -5.27
CA ILE A 103 -8.58 -9.63 -6.47
C ILE A 103 -9.55 -9.74 -7.65
N TRP A 104 -9.22 -9.08 -8.77
CA TRP A 104 -10.12 -9.00 -9.92
C TRP A 104 -9.43 -9.26 -11.26
N ARG A 105 -10.25 -9.55 -12.27
CA ARG A 105 -9.85 -9.75 -13.67
C ARG A 105 -10.75 -8.90 -14.58
N ALA A 106 -10.75 -9.19 -15.87
CA ALA A 106 -11.56 -8.43 -16.84
C ALA A 106 -13.08 -8.46 -16.54
N ASP A 107 -13.56 -9.44 -15.78
CA ASP A 107 -14.95 -9.59 -15.37
C ASP A 107 -15.43 -8.52 -14.39
N LEU A 108 -14.52 -7.78 -13.73
CA LEU A 108 -14.88 -6.57 -12.98
C LEU A 108 -15.57 -5.55 -13.88
N GLY A 109 -15.07 -5.41 -15.12
CA GLY A 109 -15.53 -4.40 -16.07
C GLY A 109 -15.38 -2.96 -15.57
N ALA A 110 -15.81 -2.00 -16.40
CA ALA A 110 -15.79 -0.58 -16.01
C ALA A 110 -16.83 -0.28 -14.91
N ASP A 111 -17.97 -0.97 -14.91
CA ASP A 111 -19.07 -0.78 -13.95
C ASP A 111 -18.75 -1.32 -12.55
N GLY A 112 -17.83 -2.28 -12.44
CA GLY A 112 -17.37 -2.82 -11.16
C GLY A 112 -16.35 -1.93 -10.45
N VAL A 113 -15.75 -0.94 -11.13
CA VAL A 113 -14.80 -0.01 -10.50
C VAL A 113 -15.55 0.94 -9.55
N PRO A 114 -15.21 0.99 -8.25
CA PRO A 114 -15.87 1.87 -7.29
C PRO A 114 -15.83 3.35 -7.71
N ARG A 115 -16.93 4.06 -7.51
CA ARG A 115 -17.07 5.47 -7.91
C ARG A 115 -17.55 6.31 -6.73
N HIS A 116 -16.83 7.38 -6.42
CA HIS A 116 -17.12 8.27 -5.29
C HIS A 116 -17.25 9.72 -5.74
N PRO A 117 -18.34 10.44 -5.40
CA PRO A 117 -18.43 11.87 -5.71
C PRO A 117 -17.40 12.69 -4.95
N ALA A 118 -16.67 13.57 -5.64
CA ALA A 118 -15.67 14.47 -5.06
C ALA A 118 -16.25 15.29 -3.91
N LYS A 119 -17.50 15.77 -4.06
CA LYS A 119 -18.22 16.50 -3.00
C LYS A 119 -18.30 15.70 -1.70
N THR A 120 -18.54 14.39 -1.76
CA THR A 120 -18.66 13.52 -0.57
C THR A 120 -17.30 13.30 0.08
N VAL A 121 -16.26 13.04 -0.73
CA VAL A 121 -14.87 12.85 -0.28
C VAL A 121 -14.32 14.11 0.40
N LEU A 122 -14.62 15.28 -0.15
CA LEU A 122 -14.17 16.58 0.37
C LEU A 122 -14.98 17.04 1.59
N ALA A 123 -16.26 16.70 1.69
CA ALA A 123 -17.12 17.24 2.75
C ALA A 123 -17.11 16.44 4.06
N SER A 124 -16.80 15.14 4.03
CA SER A 124 -17.02 14.26 5.20
C SER A 124 -15.87 13.30 5.48
N GLY A 125 -15.63 13.00 6.76
CA GLY A 125 -14.67 11.98 7.18
C GLY A 125 -15.10 10.57 6.78
N GLU A 126 -16.39 10.25 6.91
CA GLU A 126 -16.96 8.96 6.48
C GLU A 126 -16.85 8.77 4.97
N GLY A 127 -17.21 9.78 4.17
CA GLY A 127 -17.09 9.74 2.71
C GLY A 127 -15.65 9.55 2.24
N LEU A 128 -14.71 10.23 2.89
CA LEU A 128 -13.28 10.03 2.69
C LEU A 128 -12.88 8.59 3.05
N ALA A 129 -13.24 8.09 4.24
CA ALA A 129 -12.89 6.75 4.70
C ALA A 129 -13.43 5.65 3.78
N ASN A 130 -14.66 5.79 3.29
CA ASN A 130 -15.27 4.84 2.36
C ASN A 130 -14.51 4.79 1.03
N TRP A 131 -14.19 5.95 0.44
CA TRP A 131 -13.36 6.01 -0.76
C TRP A 131 -11.96 5.43 -0.54
N LEU A 132 -11.31 5.74 0.60
CA LEU A 132 -9.99 5.21 0.91
C LEU A 132 -9.99 3.68 1.05
N ARG A 133 -11.01 3.12 1.72
CA ARG A 133 -11.18 1.67 1.88
C ARG A 133 -11.47 0.97 0.56
N ASP A 134 -12.40 1.49 -0.24
CA ASP A 134 -12.75 0.87 -1.52
C ASP A 134 -11.58 0.93 -2.50
N THR A 135 -10.87 2.07 -2.59
CA THR A 135 -9.67 2.17 -3.42
C THR A 135 -8.58 1.21 -2.96
N LYS A 136 -8.37 1.02 -1.65
CA LYS A 136 -7.39 0.02 -1.16
C LYS A 136 -7.83 -1.42 -1.45
N LYS A 137 -9.11 -1.72 -1.24
CA LYS A 137 -9.71 -3.04 -1.49
C LYS A 137 -9.54 -3.47 -2.95
N TYR A 138 -9.92 -2.61 -3.90
CA TYR A 138 -9.83 -2.92 -5.33
C TYR A 138 -8.46 -2.55 -5.93
N GLY A 139 -7.66 -1.72 -5.26
CA GLY A 139 -6.47 -1.10 -5.84
C GLY A 139 -6.79 -0.02 -6.88
N LEU A 140 -8.07 0.28 -7.14
CA LEU A 140 -8.54 1.16 -8.21
C LEU A 140 -9.91 1.75 -7.85
N ALA A 141 -10.10 3.05 -8.04
CA ALA A 141 -11.39 3.72 -7.92
C ALA A 141 -11.45 4.99 -8.81
N ILE A 142 -12.67 5.49 -9.03
CA ILE A 142 -12.92 6.76 -9.71
C ILE A 142 -13.51 7.78 -8.73
N VAL A 143 -12.97 8.99 -8.74
CA VAL A 143 -13.58 10.17 -8.11
C VAL A 143 -14.29 10.98 -9.19
N THR A 144 -15.55 11.34 -8.99
CA THR A 144 -16.38 12.02 -10.01
C THR A 144 -16.78 13.44 -9.61
N GLY A 145 -17.06 14.28 -10.60
CA GLY A 145 -17.60 15.63 -10.36
C GLY A 145 -16.58 16.60 -9.78
N LEU A 146 -15.30 16.44 -10.14
CA LEU A 146 -14.26 17.45 -9.90
C LEU A 146 -14.48 18.67 -10.81
N ALA A 147 -14.05 19.83 -10.33
CA ALA A 147 -13.98 21.03 -11.15
C ALA A 147 -12.87 20.86 -12.21
N ASN A 148 -13.01 21.53 -13.36
CA ASN A 148 -12.00 21.53 -14.41
C ASN A 148 -10.81 22.44 -14.04
N SER A 149 -10.03 22.03 -13.05
CA SER A 149 -8.77 22.67 -12.63
C SER A 149 -7.77 21.65 -12.08
N THR A 150 -6.49 21.92 -12.22
CA THR A 150 -5.40 21.11 -11.65
C THR A 150 -5.51 21.03 -10.12
N ASP A 151 -5.85 22.15 -9.49
CA ASP A 151 -5.97 22.25 -8.02
C ASP A 151 -7.01 21.27 -7.47
N ALA A 152 -8.15 21.10 -8.15
CA ALA A 152 -9.21 20.21 -7.70
C ALA A 152 -8.74 18.75 -7.53
N GLY A 153 -7.88 18.26 -8.44
CA GLY A 153 -7.29 16.92 -8.32
C GLY A 153 -6.35 16.83 -7.13
N THR A 154 -5.47 17.84 -6.95
CA THR A 154 -4.54 17.87 -5.82
C THR A 154 -5.22 18.03 -4.47
N ASP A 155 -6.37 18.71 -4.41
CA ASP A 155 -7.14 18.89 -3.19
C ASP A 155 -7.72 17.58 -2.67
N ILE A 156 -8.09 16.65 -3.56
CA ILE A 156 -8.46 15.28 -3.17
C ILE A 156 -7.26 14.56 -2.55
N ALA A 157 -6.09 14.59 -3.19
CA ALA A 157 -4.88 13.96 -2.66
C ALA A 157 -4.48 14.55 -1.28
N ARG A 158 -4.63 15.87 -1.11
CA ARG A 158 -4.36 16.59 0.15
C ARG A 158 -5.32 16.24 1.30
N ARG A 159 -6.47 15.62 1.03
CA ARG A 159 -7.33 15.06 2.08
C ARG A 159 -6.71 13.84 2.76
N ILE A 160 -5.74 13.22 2.12
CA ILE A 160 -4.99 12.09 2.65
C ILE A 160 -3.76 12.61 3.40
N ALA A 161 -2.82 13.22 2.66
CA ALA A 161 -1.57 13.74 3.20
C ALA A 161 -0.88 14.68 2.18
N HIS A 162 0.42 14.88 2.34
CA HIS A 162 1.25 15.62 1.40
C HIS A 162 1.43 14.83 0.09
N LEU A 163 1.74 15.55 -1.00
CA LEU A 163 2.05 14.92 -2.28
C LEU A 163 3.50 14.42 -2.27
N ARG A 164 3.75 13.26 -2.89
CA ARG A 164 5.11 12.74 -3.08
C ARG A 164 5.80 13.49 -4.20
N GLU A 165 6.86 14.21 -3.86
CA GLU A 165 7.73 14.86 -4.85
C GLU A 165 8.61 13.82 -5.56
N THR A 166 8.80 14.00 -6.87
CA THR A 166 9.66 13.14 -7.70
C THR A 166 10.57 14.00 -8.57
N ASN A 167 11.43 13.39 -9.38
CA ASN A 167 12.19 14.11 -10.40
C ASN A 167 11.31 14.77 -11.48
N PHE A 168 10.00 14.47 -11.51
CA PHE A 168 9.00 15.16 -12.35
C PHE A 168 8.24 16.28 -11.60
N GLY A 169 8.61 16.58 -10.35
CA GLY A 169 7.96 17.53 -9.47
C GLY A 169 6.86 16.90 -8.59
N LEU A 170 6.08 17.76 -7.93
CA LEU A 170 4.93 17.37 -7.10
C LEU A 170 3.72 16.92 -7.92
N THR A 171 3.60 17.44 -9.14
CA THR A 171 2.53 17.14 -10.08
C THR A 171 3.07 17.11 -11.50
N PHE A 172 2.40 16.42 -12.42
CA PHE A 172 2.83 16.29 -13.80
C PHE A 172 1.65 16.34 -14.78
N GLU A 173 1.94 16.73 -16.02
CA GLU A 173 0.93 16.94 -17.07
C GLU A 173 1.04 15.85 -18.15
N VAL A 174 -0.02 15.06 -18.32
CA VAL A 174 -0.13 14.01 -19.34
C VAL A 174 -0.90 14.53 -20.54
N MET A 175 -0.16 15.12 -21.47
CA MET A 175 -0.62 15.64 -22.77
C MET A 175 0.42 15.32 -23.84
N SER A 176 0.02 15.27 -25.11
CA SER A 176 0.96 15.08 -26.22
C SER A 176 1.92 16.28 -26.34
N LYS A 177 3.23 16.05 -26.34
CA LYS A 177 4.25 17.11 -26.43
C LYS A 177 5.09 16.98 -27.71
N PRO A 178 5.58 18.08 -28.30
CA PRO A 178 6.41 18.04 -29.51
C PRO A 178 7.77 17.35 -29.33
N ASP A 179 8.34 17.39 -28.12
CA ASP A 179 9.63 16.77 -27.77
C ASP A 179 9.47 15.96 -26.46
N PRO A 180 8.96 14.71 -26.54
CA PRO A 180 8.59 13.93 -25.37
C PRO A 180 9.81 13.24 -24.76
N ASN A 181 10.12 13.53 -23.49
CA ASN A 181 11.12 12.80 -22.70
C ASN A 181 10.56 11.53 -22.01
N ASN A 182 9.28 11.22 -22.26
CA ASN A 182 8.59 10.04 -21.72
C ASN A 182 7.50 9.59 -22.72
N LEU A 183 7.34 8.27 -22.89
CA LEU A 183 6.34 7.69 -23.79
C LEU A 183 4.90 8.13 -23.45
N ALA A 184 4.62 8.45 -22.18
CA ALA A 184 3.35 8.99 -21.72
C ALA A 184 2.94 10.30 -22.44
N TYR A 185 3.91 11.04 -22.99
CA TYR A 185 3.70 12.30 -23.73
C TYR A 185 3.56 12.11 -25.25
N THR A 186 3.30 10.88 -25.71
CA THR A 186 3.07 10.52 -27.13
C THR A 186 1.64 10.04 -27.38
N SER A 187 1.24 9.84 -28.64
CA SER A 187 -0.07 9.29 -29.05
C SER A 187 -0.12 7.76 -29.17
N VAL A 188 1.03 7.09 -29.05
CA VAL A 188 1.14 5.62 -29.15
C VAL A 188 0.47 4.97 -27.94
N ALA A 189 0.01 3.73 -28.10
CA ALA A 189 -0.45 2.93 -26.96
C ALA A 189 0.67 2.81 -25.93
N LEU A 190 0.33 3.03 -24.66
CA LEU A 190 1.22 2.83 -23.53
C LEU A 190 0.86 1.48 -22.91
N PRO A 191 1.72 0.45 -23.04
CA PRO A 191 1.51 -0.86 -22.42
C PRO A 191 1.31 -0.75 -20.91
N LEU A 192 0.68 -1.78 -20.33
CA LEU A 192 0.51 -1.88 -18.89
C LEU A 192 1.86 -1.81 -18.15
N HIS A 193 1.96 -0.93 -17.17
CA HIS A 193 3.14 -0.74 -16.34
C HIS A 193 2.77 -0.19 -14.96
N THR A 194 3.73 -0.23 -14.05
CA THR A 194 3.77 0.51 -12.80
C THR A 194 4.74 1.67 -12.95
N ASP A 195 4.38 2.83 -12.43
CA ASP A 195 5.21 4.03 -12.58
C ASP A 195 6.40 4.05 -11.63
N LEU A 196 7.49 4.61 -12.15
CA LEU A 196 8.71 4.92 -11.42
C LEU A 196 9.32 3.73 -10.66
N THR A 197 9.27 2.53 -11.25
CA THR A 197 9.90 1.31 -10.71
C THR A 197 11.41 1.49 -10.44
N ASN A 198 12.06 2.41 -11.14
CA ASN A 198 13.46 2.80 -10.95
C ASN A 198 13.74 3.53 -9.63
N GLN A 199 12.72 3.97 -8.89
CA GLN A 199 12.90 4.59 -7.56
C GLN A 199 13.22 3.53 -6.50
N GLU A 200 13.93 3.92 -5.44
CA GLU A 200 14.11 3.06 -4.25
C GLU A 200 12.75 2.63 -3.69
N LEU A 201 11.81 3.58 -3.64
CA LEU A 201 10.43 3.34 -3.25
C LEU A 201 9.52 3.87 -4.37
N PRO A 202 8.95 3.01 -5.22
CA PRO A 202 7.97 3.45 -6.22
C PRO A 202 6.80 4.16 -5.52
N PRO A 203 6.15 5.18 -6.11
CA PRO A 203 5.02 5.84 -5.47
C PRO A 203 3.89 4.86 -5.12
N GLY A 204 3.21 5.09 -4.00
CA GLY A 204 2.11 4.24 -3.53
C GLY A 204 0.87 4.35 -4.42
N PHE A 205 0.11 5.44 -4.28
CA PHE A 205 -1.10 5.72 -5.05
C PHE A 205 -0.83 6.79 -6.10
N GLN A 206 -1.30 6.55 -7.31
CA GLN A 206 -1.28 7.51 -8.41
C GLN A 206 -2.68 8.06 -8.66
N PHE A 207 -2.74 9.37 -8.91
CA PHE A 207 -3.95 10.11 -9.23
C PHE A 207 -3.81 10.65 -10.65
N LEU A 208 -4.83 10.47 -11.49
CA LEU A 208 -4.89 11.06 -12.82
C LEU A 208 -6.26 11.73 -13.01
N HIS A 209 -6.28 13.06 -12.85
CA HIS A 209 -7.46 13.89 -13.01
C HIS A 209 -7.63 14.29 -14.49
N CYS A 210 -8.74 13.89 -15.09
CA CYS A 210 -9.07 14.19 -16.48
C CYS A 210 -9.69 15.59 -16.60
N LEU A 211 -8.93 16.53 -17.17
CA LEU A 211 -9.38 17.90 -17.47
C LEU A 211 -10.07 17.94 -18.84
N ALA A 212 -9.53 17.22 -19.82
CA ALA A 212 -10.11 17.07 -21.15
C ALA A 212 -9.81 15.68 -21.74
N ASN A 213 -10.77 15.09 -22.44
CA ASN A 213 -10.60 13.83 -23.18
C ASN A 213 -11.51 13.79 -24.42
N GLU A 214 -11.24 14.71 -25.34
CA GLU A 214 -12.02 14.94 -26.56
C GLU A 214 -11.51 14.12 -27.75
N ALA A 215 -10.28 13.61 -27.67
CA ALA A 215 -9.69 12.77 -28.71
C ALA A 215 -10.44 11.43 -28.88
N GLU A 216 -10.43 10.88 -30.09
CA GLU A 216 -10.87 9.52 -30.37
C GLU A 216 -9.80 8.50 -29.94
N GLY A 217 -10.23 7.43 -29.26
CA GLY A 217 -9.36 6.42 -28.67
C GLY A 217 -8.89 6.79 -27.25
N GLY A 218 -7.73 6.26 -26.84
CA GLY A 218 -7.05 6.67 -25.61
C GLY A 218 -7.73 6.21 -24.31
N GLY A 219 -8.50 5.13 -24.37
CA GLY A 219 -9.06 4.46 -23.18
C GLY A 219 -7.95 4.08 -22.22
N SER A 220 -8.16 4.35 -20.93
CA SER A 220 -7.26 3.93 -19.86
C SER A 220 -7.45 2.43 -19.63
N THR A 221 -6.37 1.67 -19.64
CA THR A 221 -6.38 0.23 -19.39
C THR A 221 -5.81 -0.07 -18.02
N PHE A 222 -6.40 -1.01 -17.30
CA PHE A 222 -5.92 -1.44 -15.98
C PHE A 222 -5.88 -2.96 -15.87
N CYS A 223 -4.95 -3.45 -15.05
CA CYS A 223 -4.79 -4.88 -14.76
C CYS A 223 -4.40 -5.05 -13.29
N ASP A 224 -5.10 -5.92 -12.57
CA ASP A 224 -4.72 -6.29 -11.20
C ASP A 224 -3.48 -7.19 -11.23
N GLY A 225 -2.33 -6.63 -10.89
CA GLY A 225 -1.07 -7.37 -10.92
C GLY A 225 -1.02 -8.50 -9.89
N VAL A 226 -1.79 -8.41 -8.80
CA VAL A 226 -1.94 -9.51 -7.83
C VAL A 226 -2.66 -10.70 -8.48
N ALA A 227 -3.72 -10.47 -9.26
CA ALA A 227 -4.42 -11.54 -9.96
C ALA A 227 -3.50 -12.26 -10.96
N VAL A 228 -2.68 -11.50 -11.69
CA VAL A 228 -1.71 -12.07 -12.65
C VAL A 228 -0.63 -12.86 -11.92
N ALA A 229 -0.07 -12.32 -10.84
CA ALA A 229 0.98 -12.96 -10.06
C ALA A 229 0.48 -14.25 -9.38
N GLU A 230 -0.72 -14.27 -8.79
CA GLU A 230 -1.28 -15.47 -8.17
C GLU A 230 -1.64 -16.54 -9.20
N ASN A 231 -2.13 -16.15 -10.39
CA ASN A 231 -2.33 -17.11 -11.47
C ASN A 231 -0.99 -17.65 -11.99
N LEU A 232 0.05 -16.80 -12.11
CA LEU A 232 1.39 -17.27 -12.48
C LEU A 232 1.93 -18.26 -11.44
N ARG A 233 1.74 -17.99 -10.15
CA ARG A 233 2.11 -18.90 -9.05
C ARG A 233 1.46 -20.28 -9.21
N ALA A 234 0.20 -20.33 -9.63
CA ALA A 234 -0.52 -21.58 -9.84
C ALA A 234 -0.11 -22.29 -11.14
N ASP A 235 0.01 -21.55 -12.24
CA ASP A 235 0.22 -22.09 -13.59
C ASP A 235 1.70 -22.43 -13.87
N ASP A 236 2.63 -21.74 -13.22
CA ASP A 236 4.08 -21.87 -13.41
C ASP A 236 4.87 -21.43 -12.17
N PRO A 237 4.93 -22.29 -11.14
CA PRO A 237 5.62 -21.97 -9.89
C PRO A 237 7.10 -21.62 -10.08
N GLU A 238 7.78 -22.19 -11.09
CA GLU A 238 9.18 -21.91 -11.39
C GLU A 238 9.35 -20.48 -11.94
N ALA A 239 8.51 -20.08 -12.90
CA ALA A 239 8.49 -18.70 -13.37
C ALA A 239 8.15 -17.72 -12.23
N PHE A 240 7.19 -18.06 -11.36
CA PHE A 240 6.84 -17.25 -10.20
C PHE A 240 8.02 -17.10 -9.22
N ASP A 241 8.72 -18.18 -8.91
CA ASP A 241 9.91 -18.17 -8.05
C ASP A 241 11.02 -17.29 -8.63
N ILE A 242 11.30 -17.43 -9.93
CA ILE A 242 12.26 -16.57 -10.63
C ILE A 242 11.86 -15.09 -10.51
N LEU A 243 10.59 -14.75 -10.77
CA LEU A 243 10.15 -13.35 -10.74
C LEU A 243 10.05 -12.75 -9.32
N THR A 244 10.03 -13.60 -8.29
CA THR A 244 10.04 -13.16 -6.88
C THR A 244 11.43 -13.12 -6.26
N THR A 245 12.41 -13.81 -6.83
CA THR A 245 13.77 -13.92 -6.25
C THR A 245 14.86 -13.24 -7.08
N VAL A 246 14.68 -13.13 -8.40
CA VAL A 246 15.68 -12.56 -9.30
C VAL A 246 15.46 -11.06 -9.46
N SER A 247 16.39 -10.26 -8.94
CA SER A 247 16.36 -8.80 -9.09
C SER A 247 16.97 -8.35 -10.42
N VAL A 248 16.30 -7.45 -11.12
CA VAL A 248 16.78 -6.83 -12.37
C VAL A 248 16.84 -5.30 -12.26
N PRO A 249 17.72 -4.64 -13.04
CA PRO A 249 17.89 -3.20 -12.95
C PRO A 249 16.78 -2.44 -13.69
N PHE A 250 16.35 -1.33 -13.09
CA PHE A 250 15.47 -0.32 -13.69
C PHE A 250 16.18 1.03 -13.63
N ARG A 251 16.05 1.83 -14.70
CA ARG A 251 16.76 3.10 -14.84
C ARG A 251 15.95 4.15 -15.58
N PHE A 252 16.01 5.36 -15.05
CA PHE A 252 15.64 6.59 -15.76
C PHE A 252 16.86 7.51 -15.79
N GLN A 253 17.17 8.06 -16.96
CA GLN A 253 18.24 9.04 -17.11
C GLN A 253 17.79 10.18 -18.03
N ASP A 254 18.04 11.41 -17.60
CA ASP A 254 17.97 12.62 -18.43
C ASP A 254 19.20 13.52 -18.21
N LYS A 255 19.09 14.81 -18.55
CA LYS A 255 20.19 15.78 -18.44
C LYS A 255 20.55 16.13 -16.98
N ASP A 256 19.58 16.07 -16.06
CA ASP A 256 19.72 16.55 -14.68
C ASP A 256 19.70 15.39 -13.67
N THR A 257 19.26 14.19 -14.09
CA THR A 257 18.95 13.08 -13.19
C THR A 257 19.36 11.72 -13.79
N ASP A 258 19.95 10.83 -12.98
CA ASP A 258 20.17 9.40 -13.29
C ASP A 258 19.74 8.57 -12.07
N ILE A 259 18.54 7.98 -12.13
CA ILE A 259 17.93 7.22 -11.03
C ILE A 259 17.91 5.75 -11.41
N ARG A 260 18.43 4.91 -10.52
CA ARG A 260 18.51 3.46 -10.70
C ARG A 260 18.04 2.74 -9.45
N SER A 261 17.38 1.62 -9.65
CA SER A 261 17.09 0.65 -8.60
C SER A 261 17.17 -0.76 -9.17
N ARG A 262 17.34 -1.76 -8.29
CA ARG A 262 17.11 -3.16 -8.63
C ARG A 262 15.85 -3.64 -7.93
N LYS A 263 15.00 -4.35 -8.64
CA LYS A 263 13.74 -4.88 -8.11
C LYS A 263 13.53 -6.31 -8.60
N THR A 264 12.95 -7.14 -7.76
CA THR A 264 12.23 -8.34 -8.24
C THR A 264 10.91 -7.86 -8.85
N LEU A 265 10.39 -8.58 -9.84
CA LEU A 265 9.16 -8.15 -10.53
C LEU A 265 7.92 -8.30 -9.65
N ILE A 266 7.94 -9.30 -8.79
CA ILE A 266 6.89 -9.60 -7.82
C ILE A 266 7.54 -9.57 -6.44
N VAL A 267 7.04 -8.73 -5.55
CA VAL A 267 7.53 -8.61 -4.17
C VAL A 267 6.53 -9.29 -3.26
N LEU A 268 7.03 -10.11 -2.33
CA LEU A 268 6.21 -10.80 -1.34
C LEU A 268 6.33 -10.14 0.04
N ASP A 269 5.24 -10.13 0.79
CA ASP A 269 5.25 -9.76 2.22
C ASP A 269 5.85 -10.88 3.10
N GLY A 270 5.98 -10.62 4.40
CA GLY A 270 6.50 -11.59 5.37
C GLY A 270 5.63 -12.84 5.57
N ASP A 271 4.40 -12.85 5.05
CA ASP A 271 3.47 -13.98 5.06
C ASP A 271 3.44 -14.70 3.68
N GLY A 272 4.28 -14.27 2.72
CA GLY A 272 4.41 -14.85 1.39
C GLY A 272 3.35 -14.40 0.37
N ARG A 273 2.55 -13.37 0.69
CA ARG A 273 1.52 -12.83 -0.21
C ARG A 273 2.14 -11.79 -1.14
N VAL A 274 1.59 -11.64 -2.34
CA VAL A 274 2.03 -10.59 -3.27
C VAL A 274 1.69 -9.21 -2.70
N ASP A 275 2.71 -8.39 -2.47
CA ASP A 275 2.58 -7.04 -1.89
C ASP A 275 2.76 -5.93 -2.94
N GLU A 276 3.72 -6.12 -3.85
CA GLU A 276 4.08 -5.12 -4.86
C GLU A 276 4.46 -5.78 -6.19
N ILE A 277 4.08 -5.13 -7.28
CA ILE A 277 4.47 -5.45 -8.65
C ILE A 277 5.38 -4.33 -9.14
N CYS A 278 6.59 -4.70 -9.55
CA CYS A 278 7.59 -3.80 -10.10
C CYS A 278 7.77 -4.11 -11.58
N PHE A 279 6.93 -3.52 -12.43
CA PHE A 279 6.95 -3.81 -13.86
C PHE A 279 6.84 -2.55 -14.70
N ASN A 280 7.93 -2.19 -15.39
CA ASN A 280 7.88 -1.19 -16.44
C ASN A 280 8.94 -1.50 -17.50
N ALA A 281 8.50 -2.11 -18.61
CA ALA A 281 9.40 -2.54 -19.68
C ALA A 281 10.14 -1.38 -20.38
N HIS A 282 9.66 -0.14 -20.25
CA HIS A 282 10.27 1.03 -20.89
C HIS A 282 11.47 1.57 -20.12
N ILE A 283 11.54 1.30 -18.82
CA ILE A 283 12.62 1.72 -17.93
C ILE A 283 13.36 0.52 -17.32
N ALA A 284 13.10 -0.70 -17.81
CA ALA A 284 13.95 -1.84 -17.54
C ALA A 284 15.32 -1.57 -18.19
N ASP A 285 16.39 -1.58 -17.38
CA ASP A 285 17.74 -1.35 -17.87
C ASP A 285 18.32 -2.64 -18.48
N ILE A 286 19.58 -2.59 -18.91
CA ILE A 286 20.31 -3.75 -19.43
C ILE A 286 20.36 -4.84 -18.34
N VAL A 287 19.66 -5.95 -18.60
CA VAL A 287 19.64 -7.11 -17.71
C VAL A 287 21.05 -7.71 -17.62
N ASP A 288 21.59 -7.71 -16.41
CA ASP A 288 22.99 -8.02 -16.08
C ASP A 288 23.11 -9.28 -15.21
N LEU A 289 22.19 -10.23 -15.39
CA LEU A 289 22.15 -11.49 -14.66
C LEU A 289 23.29 -12.44 -15.08
N ASP A 290 23.55 -13.43 -14.23
CA ASP A 290 24.38 -14.58 -14.60
C ASP A 290 23.87 -15.21 -15.92
N PRO A 291 24.75 -15.53 -16.89
CA PRO A 291 24.35 -16.12 -18.16
C PRO A 291 23.45 -17.36 -18.04
N ASP A 292 23.67 -18.21 -17.05
CA ASP A 292 22.88 -19.44 -16.84
C ASP A 292 21.46 -19.12 -16.35
N LEU A 293 21.25 -17.96 -15.69
CA LEU A 293 19.95 -17.48 -15.23
C LEU A 293 19.21 -16.64 -16.28
N MET A 294 19.91 -16.14 -17.29
CA MET A 294 19.37 -15.22 -18.29
C MET A 294 18.18 -15.81 -19.05
N VAL A 295 18.31 -17.04 -19.56
CA VAL A 295 17.23 -17.70 -20.34
C VAL A 295 16.02 -18.05 -19.45
N PRO A 296 16.19 -18.68 -18.26
CA PRO A 296 15.09 -18.86 -17.31
C PRO A 296 14.36 -17.55 -16.97
N PHE A 297 15.10 -16.48 -16.67
CA PHE A 297 14.53 -15.17 -16.39
C PHE A 297 13.72 -14.64 -17.56
N TYR A 298 14.27 -14.62 -18.78
CA TYR A 298 13.54 -14.10 -19.95
C TYR A 298 12.29 -14.93 -20.29
N ARG A 299 12.30 -16.25 -20.04
CA ARG A 299 11.09 -17.08 -20.19
C ARG A 299 10.00 -16.69 -19.21
N ALA A 300 10.36 -16.54 -17.93
CA ALA A 300 9.42 -16.11 -16.89
C ALA A 300 8.90 -14.69 -17.16
N TYR A 301 9.80 -13.77 -17.52
CA TYR A 301 9.48 -12.39 -17.87
C TYR A 301 8.54 -12.32 -19.07
N GLN A 302 8.85 -13.04 -20.16
CA GLN A 302 8.00 -13.09 -21.36
C GLN A 302 6.62 -13.68 -21.06
N LYS A 303 6.53 -14.71 -20.21
CA LYS A 303 5.26 -15.30 -19.79
C LYS A 303 4.41 -14.27 -19.03
N PHE A 304 4.99 -13.59 -18.05
CA PHE A 304 4.31 -12.53 -17.30
C PHE A 304 3.83 -11.40 -18.22
N MET A 305 4.69 -10.93 -19.14
CA MET A 305 4.31 -9.95 -20.17
C MET A 305 3.17 -10.44 -21.07
N GLY A 306 3.12 -11.73 -21.39
CA GLY A 306 2.04 -12.35 -22.15
C GLY A 306 0.72 -12.32 -21.38
N MET A 307 0.74 -12.68 -20.10
CA MET A 307 -0.45 -12.63 -19.23
C MET A 307 -0.99 -11.21 -19.08
N LEU A 308 -0.12 -10.21 -18.93
CA LEU A 308 -0.53 -8.80 -18.88
C LEU A 308 -1.25 -8.33 -20.15
N ARG A 309 -1.00 -8.95 -21.31
CA ARG A 309 -1.67 -8.63 -22.58
C ARG A 309 -2.93 -9.44 -22.81
N ASP A 310 -3.19 -10.46 -22.02
CA ASP A 310 -4.36 -11.31 -22.17
C ASP A 310 -5.62 -10.50 -21.78
N PRO A 311 -6.59 -10.32 -22.70
CA PRO A 311 -7.83 -9.58 -22.44
C PRO A 311 -8.60 -10.08 -21.21
N ALA A 312 -8.35 -11.30 -20.75
CA ALA A 312 -8.96 -11.83 -19.53
C ALA A 312 -8.44 -11.18 -18.23
N TYR A 313 -7.42 -10.33 -18.26
CA TYR A 313 -6.94 -9.55 -17.11
C TYR A 313 -7.16 -8.05 -17.23
N VAL A 314 -7.47 -7.56 -18.43
CA VAL A 314 -7.48 -6.13 -18.73
C VAL A 314 -8.91 -5.59 -18.69
N ILE A 315 -9.09 -4.51 -17.94
CA ILE A 315 -10.27 -3.65 -18.07
C ILE A 315 -9.90 -2.37 -18.81
N SER A 316 -10.79 -1.88 -19.67
CA SER A 316 -10.68 -0.59 -20.34
C SER A 316 -11.77 0.35 -19.85
N LEU A 317 -11.42 1.59 -19.52
CA LEU A 317 -12.36 2.65 -19.14
C LEU A 317 -11.96 3.98 -19.80
N ARG A 318 -12.98 4.76 -20.19
CA ARG A 318 -12.78 6.11 -20.72
C ARG A 318 -13.15 7.13 -19.65
N LEU A 319 -12.21 7.98 -19.27
CA LEU A 319 -12.46 9.09 -18.36
C LEU A 319 -13.10 10.26 -19.09
N SER A 320 -14.08 10.89 -18.43
CA SER A 320 -14.68 12.15 -18.83
C SER A 320 -14.04 13.33 -18.07
N GLY A 321 -14.20 14.55 -18.60
CA GLY A 321 -13.80 15.76 -17.88
C GLY A 321 -14.43 15.84 -16.49
N GLY A 322 -13.63 16.10 -15.46
CA GLY A 322 -14.06 16.12 -14.05
C GLY A 322 -14.09 14.75 -13.38
N GLU A 323 -13.59 13.70 -14.04
CA GLU A 323 -13.32 12.40 -13.43
C GLU A 323 -11.83 12.25 -13.13
N MET A 324 -11.52 11.60 -12.02
CA MET A 324 -10.16 11.26 -11.65
C MET A 324 -10.09 9.77 -11.34
N VAL A 325 -9.15 9.08 -11.96
CA VAL A 325 -8.81 7.71 -11.57
C VAL A 325 -7.73 7.74 -10.50
N VAL A 326 -7.90 6.90 -9.49
CA VAL A 326 -6.94 6.73 -8.40
C VAL A 326 -6.66 5.24 -8.24
N PHE A 327 -5.40 4.87 -8.23
CA PHE A 327 -5.01 3.46 -8.17
C PHE A 327 -3.73 3.28 -7.37
N ASP A 328 -3.62 2.10 -6.77
CA ASP A 328 -2.40 1.64 -6.10
C ASP A 328 -1.39 1.25 -7.17
N ASN A 329 -0.44 2.15 -7.44
CA ASN A 329 0.58 2.03 -8.47
C ASN A 329 1.52 0.84 -8.25
N ARG A 330 1.56 0.28 -7.04
CA ARG A 330 2.35 -0.91 -6.71
C ARG A 330 1.55 -2.21 -6.85
N ARG A 331 0.26 -2.15 -7.17
CA ARG A 331 -0.59 -3.33 -7.39
C ARG A 331 -1.19 -3.34 -8.80
N VAL A 332 -1.83 -2.24 -9.18
CA VAL A 332 -2.58 -2.13 -10.42
C VAL A 332 -1.67 -1.57 -11.50
N LEU A 333 -1.39 -2.40 -12.50
CA LEU A 333 -0.73 -1.92 -13.70
C LEU A 333 -1.73 -1.09 -14.50
N HIS A 334 -1.23 -0.04 -15.12
CA HIS A 334 -2.05 0.88 -15.89
C HIS A 334 -1.37 1.19 -17.23
N GLY A 335 -2.19 1.58 -18.20
CA GLY A 335 -1.76 1.85 -19.55
C GLY A 335 -2.81 2.64 -20.28
N ARG A 336 -2.62 2.79 -21.59
CA ARG A 336 -3.54 3.53 -22.44
C ARG A 336 -3.53 2.96 -23.85
N GLU A 337 -4.70 2.85 -24.44
CA GLU A 337 -4.83 2.60 -25.88
C GLU A 337 -4.24 3.78 -26.70
N SER A 338 -3.96 3.54 -27.98
CA SER A 338 -3.59 4.62 -28.90
C SER A 338 -4.74 5.60 -29.07
N PHE A 339 -4.43 6.86 -29.39
CA PHE A 339 -5.44 7.88 -29.70
C PHE A 339 -5.01 8.74 -30.87
N ASP A 340 -5.97 9.39 -31.53
CA ASP A 340 -5.68 10.35 -32.59
C ASP A 340 -5.55 11.76 -32.01
N PRO A 341 -4.33 12.33 -31.93
CA PRO A 341 -4.12 13.66 -31.35
C PRO A 341 -4.69 14.80 -32.20
N THR A 342 -5.14 14.54 -33.44
CA THR A 342 -5.73 15.54 -34.33
C THR A 342 -7.24 15.70 -34.12
N THR A 343 -7.87 14.75 -33.43
CA THR A 343 -9.34 14.71 -33.25
C THR A 343 -9.86 15.49 -32.06
N GLY A 344 -8.99 15.83 -31.09
CA GLY A 344 -9.41 16.59 -29.91
C GLY A 344 -8.31 16.74 -28.87
N PHE A 345 -8.56 17.61 -27.89
CA PHE A 345 -7.62 17.85 -26.79
C PHE A 345 -7.74 16.76 -25.72
N ARG A 346 -6.59 16.26 -25.24
CA ARG A 346 -6.50 15.29 -24.14
C ARG A 346 -5.50 15.78 -23.11
N HIS A 347 -5.97 15.93 -21.88
CA HIS A 347 -5.20 16.50 -20.79
C HIS A 347 -5.58 15.84 -19.46
N LEU A 348 -4.64 15.12 -18.88
CA LEU A 348 -4.74 14.63 -17.51
C LEU A 348 -3.65 15.27 -16.65
N HIS A 349 -4.01 15.61 -15.42
CA HIS A 349 -3.10 16.14 -14.42
C HIS A 349 -2.87 15.07 -13.35
N GLY A 350 -1.60 14.80 -13.05
CA GLY A 350 -1.19 13.69 -12.21
C GLY A 350 -0.44 14.09 -10.95
N CYS A 351 -0.60 13.30 -9.89
CA CYS A 351 0.19 13.39 -8.67
C CYS A 351 0.27 12.04 -7.94
N TYR A 352 1.04 11.97 -6.86
CA TYR A 352 1.25 10.76 -6.09
C TYR A 352 1.09 11.00 -4.57
N VAL A 353 0.67 9.96 -3.85
CA VAL A 353 0.67 9.88 -2.37
C VAL A 353 1.20 8.51 -1.95
N ASP A 354 1.94 8.42 -0.85
CA ASP A 354 2.51 7.14 -0.39
C ASP A 354 1.50 6.25 0.35
N ARG A 355 1.68 4.93 0.26
CA ARG A 355 0.83 3.93 0.97
C ARG A 355 0.83 4.17 2.49
N GLY A 356 1.96 4.57 3.06
CA GLY A 356 2.08 4.85 4.51
C GLY A 356 1.16 5.99 4.96
N ASP A 357 1.10 7.06 4.18
CA ASP A 357 0.20 8.19 4.42
C ASP A 357 -1.27 7.82 4.24
N TRP A 358 -1.57 7.02 3.22
CA TRP A 358 -2.90 6.47 2.98
C TRP A 358 -3.41 5.68 4.19
N ASP A 359 -2.57 4.77 4.68
CA ASP A 359 -2.89 3.91 5.82
C ASP A 359 -2.97 4.71 7.12
N SER A 360 -2.09 5.69 7.30
CA SER A 360 -2.17 6.63 8.42
C SER A 360 -3.52 7.35 8.43
N ARG A 361 -3.96 7.87 7.28
CA ARG A 361 -5.25 8.58 7.19
C ARG A 361 -6.43 7.67 7.50
N LEU A 362 -6.43 6.43 6.99
CA LEU A 362 -7.45 5.42 7.33
C LEU A 362 -7.52 5.15 8.84
N ARG A 363 -6.38 4.98 9.51
CA ARG A 363 -6.31 4.77 10.96
C ARG A 363 -6.83 5.98 11.74
N VAL A 364 -6.53 7.20 11.31
CA VAL A 364 -7.04 8.43 11.95
C VAL A 364 -8.56 8.52 11.81
N LEU A 365 -9.11 8.31 10.62
CA LEU A 365 -10.56 8.37 10.37
C LEU A 365 -11.33 7.30 11.14
N ALA A 366 -10.73 6.12 11.34
CA ALA A 366 -11.32 5.06 12.16
C ALA A 366 -11.45 5.49 13.63
N ARG A 367 -10.43 6.17 14.20
CA ARG A 367 -10.49 6.69 15.58
C ARG A 367 -11.53 7.79 15.76
N GLU A 368 -11.80 8.59 14.73
CA GLU A 368 -12.83 9.64 14.78
C GLU A 368 -14.26 9.06 14.74
N SER A 369 -14.40 7.79 14.36
CA SER A 369 -15.68 7.09 14.25
C SER A 369 -16.00 6.18 15.44
N GLU A 370 -15.01 5.95 16.32
CA GLU A 370 -15.13 5.26 17.62
C GLU A 370 -15.45 6.26 18.73
#